data_AF-A0A9E5B0C5-F1
#
_entry.id   AF-A0A9E5B0C5-F1
#
_cell.length_a   1.000
_cell.length_b   1.000
_cell.length_c   1.000
_cell.angle_alpha   90.00
_cell.angle_beta   90.00
_cell.angle_gamma   90.00
#
_symmetry.space_group_name_H-M   'P 1'
#
loop_
_entity.id
_entity.type
_entity.pdbx_description
1 polymer ?
#
loop_
_entity_poly.entity_id
_entity_poly.type
_entity_poly.pdbx_seq_one_letter_code
_entity_poly.pdbx_strand_id
1 'polypeptide(L)'
;MAKKTTALTFRDIVLGAEADVIRAALDARIKIDALITERQAAYEKIAALETQINTVVGEAGVYPFPAPPLPVAGFDQKPVKKSASITSADTDEDDEADTDETPAKS
;
A
#
# COMPACT_ATOMS: atom_id res chain seq x y z
N MET A 1 -3.48 17.68 18.20
CA MET A 1 -3.68 16.98 19.50
C MET A 1 -4.80 15.96 19.33
N ALA A 2 -4.50 14.69 19.07
CA ALA A 2 -5.52 13.65 18.97
C ALA A 2 -6.01 13.30 20.38
N LYS A 3 -7.27 13.62 20.70
CA LYS A 3 -7.86 13.33 22.00
C LYS A 3 -8.09 11.81 22.09
N LYS A 4 -7.40 11.15 23.02
CA LYS A 4 -7.51 9.70 23.24
C LYS A 4 -8.97 9.36 23.56
N THR A 5 -9.58 8.49 22.76
CA THR A 5 -10.98 8.07 22.93
C THR A 5 -11.07 7.14 24.14
N THR A 6 -11.60 7.64 25.25
CA THR A 6 -11.91 6.83 26.44
C THR A 6 -13.20 6.04 26.20
N ALA A 7 -13.16 4.74 26.45
CA ALA A 7 -14.35 3.90 26.38
C ALA A 7 -15.28 4.21 27.57
N LEU A 8 -16.53 4.56 27.27
CA LEU A 8 -17.54 4.89 28.28
C LEU A 8 -18.20 3.61 28.81
N THR A 9 -18.54 3.59 30.11
CA THR A 9 -19.28 2.47 30.68
C THR A 9 -20.78 2.62 30.41
N PHE A 10 -21.53 1.51 30.46
CA PHE A 10 -22.99 1.52 30.23
C PHE A 10 -23.74 2.46 31.17
N ARG A 11 -23.27 2.60 32.41
CA ARG A 11 -23.84 3.53 33.39
C ARG A 11 -23.63 4.99 32.97
N ASP A 12 -22.44 5.32 32.45
CA ASP A 12 -22.09 6.67 32.01
C ASP A 12 -22.90 7.06 30.76
N ILE A 13 -23.15 6.09 29.87
CA ILE A 13 -23.97 6.25 28.67
C ILE A 13 -25.44 6.54 29.01
N VAL A 14 -25.98 5.87 30.04
CA VAL A 14 -27.42 5.94 30.38
C VAL A 14 -27.74 7.06 31.36
N LEU A 15 -26.84 7.37 32.30
CA LEU A 15 -27.07 8.36 33.36
C LEU A 15 -26.34 9.69 33.14
N GLY A 16 -25.28 9.70 32.33
CA GLY A 16 -24.46 10.88 32.06
C GLY A 16 -24.95 11.63 30.83
N ALA A 17 -24.91 12.96 30.86
CA ALA A 17 -25.26 13.86 29.77
C ALA A 17 -24.33 13.76 28.52
N GLU A 18 -23.79 12.57 28.24
CA GLU A 18 -22.86 12.29 27.14
C GLU A 18 -23.55 11.93 25.83
N ALA A 19 -24.87 12.13 25.74
CA ALA A 19 -25.63 11.91 24.50
C ALA A 19 -25.01 12.64 23.29
N ASP A 20 -24.47 13.85 23.50
CA ASP A 20 -23.80 14.61 22.44
C ASP A 20 -22.45 14.02 22.03
N VAL A 21 -21.72 13.40 22.96
CA VAL A 21 -20.47 12.67 22.67
C VAL A 21 -20.78 11.42 21.86
N ILE A 22 -21.85 10.70 22.19
CA ILE A 22 -22.29 9.51 21.44
C ILE A 22 -22.77 9.89 20.04
N ARG A 23 -23.51 11.00 19.89
CA ARG A 23 -23.88 11.53 18.57
C ARG A 23 -22.66 11.91 17.75
N ALA A 24 -21.70 12.62 18.34
CA ALA A 24 -20.46 12.98 17.66
C ALA A 24 -19.64 11.74 17.24
N ALA A 25 -19.61 10.69 18.08
CA ALA A 25 -18.96 9.43 17.75
C ALA A 25 -19.68 8.70 16.61
N LEU A 26 -21.02 8.71 16.58
CA LEU A 26 -21.81 8.14 15.51
C LEU A 26 -21.58 8.89 14.19
N ASP A 27 -21.62 10.22 14.20
CA ASP A 27 -21.35 11.05 13.03
C ASP A 27 -19.92 10.83 12.50
N ALA A 28 -18.94 10.71 13.40
CA ALA A 28 -17.58 10.35 13.04
C ALA A 28 -17.53 8.97 12.38
N ARG A 29 -18.29 7.99 12.90
CA ARG A 29 -18.33 6.65 12.30
C ARG A 29 -18.93 6.66 10.90
N ILE A 30 -20.04 7.35 10.70
CA ILE A 30 -20.68 7.51 9.39
C ILE A 30 -19.70 8.14 8.39
N LYS A 31 -18.94 9.17 8.81
CA LYS A 31 -17.92 9.80 7.97
C LYS A 31 -16.78 8.84 7.64
N ILE A 32 -16.31 8.05 8.59
CA ILE A 32 -15.28 7.04 8.35
C ILE A 32 -15.76 6.02 7.33
N ASP A 33 -16.99 5.51 7.46
CA ASP A 33 -17.54 4.51 6.56
C ASP A 33 -17.70 5.09 5.12
N ALA A 34 -18.07 6.37 5.00
CA ALA A 34 -18.10 7.07 3.71
C ALA A 34 -16.70 7.18 3.07
N LEU A 35 -15.68 7.56 3.86
CA LEU A 35 -14.30 7.67 3.38
C LEU A 35 -13.72 6.31 2.97
N ILE A 36 -14.06 5.22 3.68
CA ILE A 36 -13.64 3.87 3.31
C ILE A 36 -14.25 3.49 1.96
N THR A 37 -15.51 3.82 1.73
CA THR A 37 -16.20 3.56 0.46
C THR A 37 -15.57 4.35 -0.69
N GLU A 38 -15.27 5.64 -0.47
CA GLU A 38 -14.59 6.47 -1.47
C GLU A 38 -13.17 5.97 -1.77
N ARG A 39 -12.41 5.56 -0.74
CA ARG A 39 -11.08 4.97 -0.89
C ARG A 39 -11.12 3.71 -1.75
N GLN A 40 -12.09 2.83 -1.52
CA GLN A 40 -12.23 1.61 -2.32
C GLN A 40 -12.53 1.93 -3.79
N ALA A 41 -13.47 2.84 -4.04
CA ALA A 41 -13.80 3.30 -5.39
C ALA A 41 -12.60 3.98 -6.08
N ALA A 42 -11.75 4.68 -5.34
CA ALA A 42 -10.53 5.27 -5.87
C ALA A 42 -9.51 4.22 -6.30
N TYR A 43 -9.29 3.17 -5.50
CA TYR A 43 -8.40 2.07 -5.88
C TYR A 43 -8.88 1.30 -7.10
N GLU A 44 -10.19 1.08 -7.22
CA GLU A 44 -10.78 0.45 -8.41
C GLU A 44 -10.53 1.28 -9.67
N LYS A 45 -10.67 2.61 -9.58
CA LYS A 45 -10.35 3.52 -10.69
C LYS A 45 -8.86 3.49 -11.04
N ILE A 46 -7.98 3.48 -10.05
CA ILE A 46 -6.52 3.39 -10.28
C ILE A 46 -6.17 2.09 -10.99
N ALA A 47 -6.68 0.95 -10.52
CA ALA A 47 -6.44 -0.35 -11.14
C ALA A 47 -6.94 -0.42 -12.61
N ALA A 48 -8.10 0.19 -12.88
CA ALA A 48 -8.62 0.31 -14.24
C ALA A 48 -7.71 1.15 -15.14
N LEU A 49 -7.21 2.28 -14.64
CA LEU A 49 -6.28 3.15 -15.36
C LEU A 49 -4.94 2.45 -15.60
N GLU A 50 -4.39 1.75 -14.61
CA GLU A 50 -3.16 0.98 -14.74
C GLU A 50 -3.29 -0.11 -15.81
N THR A 51 -4.42 -0.82 -15.84
CA THR A 51 -4.74 -1.81 -16.87
C THR A 51 -4.82 -1.17 -18.26
N GLN A 52 -5.47 -0.01 -18.36
CA GLN A 52 -5.57 0.73 -19.62
C GLN A 52 -4.19 1.19 -20.12
N ILE A 53 -3.36 1.74 -19.23
CA ILE A 53 -2.00 2.17 -19.56
C ILE A 53 -1.18 0.98 -20.05
N ASN A 54 -1.22 -0.14 -19.34
CA ASN A 54 -0.49 -1.35 -19.73
C ASN A 54 -0.97 -1.90 -21.09
N THR A 55 -2.26 -1.76 -21.42
CA THR A 55 -2.80 -2.19 -22.72
C THR A 55 -2.29 -1.30 -23.87
N VAL A 56 -2.18 0.00 -23.66
CA VAL A 56 -1.76 0.96 -24.69
C VAL A 56 -0.25 1.00 -24.86
N VAL A 57 0.49 1.02 -23.75
CA VAL A 57 1.95 1.21 -23.73
C VAL A 57 2.70 -0.13 -23.77
N GLY A 58 2.04 -1.23 -23.36
CA GLY A 58 2.70 -2.51 -23.12
C GLY A 58 3.38 -2.57 -21.75
N GLU A 59 3.90 -3.74 -21.41
CA GLU A 59 4.67 -3.94 -20.18
C GLU A 59 5.97 -3.13 -20.22
N ALA A 60 6.31 -2.46 -19.11
CA ALA A 60 7.52 -1.65 -19.02
C ALA A 60 8.76 -2.47 -19.41
N GLY A 61 9.47 -2.05 -20.47
CA GLY A 61 10.70 -2.69 -20.94
C GLY A 61 10.53 -3.70 -22.08
N VAL A 62 9.30 -3.98 -22.54
CA VAL A 62 9.05 -4.82 -23.72
C VAL A 62 8.48 -3.95 -24.83
N TYR A 63 9.34 -3.39 -25.68
CA TYR A 63 8.92 -2.87 -26.98
C TYR A 63 8.94 -4.03 -27.97
N PRO A 64 7.79 -4.60 -28.39
CA PRO A 64 7.77 -5.70 -29.34
C PRO A 64 8.13 -5.15 -30.73
N PHE A 65 9.41 -5.15 -31.06
CA PHE A 65 9.85 -4.86 -32.43
C PHE A 65 9.49 -6.08 -33.29
N PRO A 66 8.64 -5.93 -34.32
CA PRO A 66 8.31 -7.04 -35.20
C PRO A 66 9.58 -7.56 -35.88
N ALA A 67 9.66 -8.88 -36.08
CA ALA A 67 10.77 -9.46 -36.83
C ALA A 67 10.83 -8.81 -38.22
N PRO A 68 12.01 -8.38 -38.71
CA PRO A 68 12.14 -7.79 -40.03
C PRO A 68 11.55 -8.70 -41.11
N PRO A 69 10.83 -8.16 -42.10
CA PRO A 69 10.11 -8.94 -43.13
C PRO A 69 11.04 -9.70 -44.09
N LEU A 70 12.33 -9.37 -44.08
CA LEU A 70 13.36 -10.06 -44.86
C LEU A 70 14.44 -10.56 -43.90
N PRO A 71 15.06 -11.73 -44.16
CA PRO A 71 16.21 -12.18 -43.42
C PRO A 71 17.35 -11.18 -43.64
N VAL A 72 17.55 -10.29 -42.67
CA VAL A 72 18.76 -9.47 -42.57
C VAL A 72 19.92 -10.44 -42.35
N ALA A 73 20.97 -10.34 -43.17
CA ALA A 73 22.17 -11.16 -43.03
C ALA A 73 22.68 -11.08 -41.57
N GLY A 74 22.50 -12.16 -40.82
CA GLY A 74 22.73 -12.17 -39.37
C GLY A 74 24.20 -11.93 -39.06
N PHE A 75 24.48 -10.99 -38.15
CA PHE A 75 25.61 -11.18 -37.25
C PHE A 75 25.17 -12.20 -36.21
N ASP A 76 25.99 -13.22 -35.96
CA ASP A 76 25.74 -14.25 -34.94
C ASP A 76 25.55 -13.63 -33.55
N GLN A 77 24.31 -13.28 -33.20
CA GLN A 77 23.98 -12.84 -31.85
C GLN A 77 23.89 -14.06 -30.96
N LYS A 78 25.02 -14.35 -30.29
CA LYS A 78 25.09 -15.34 -29.23
C LYS A 78 24.03 -15.00 -28.16
N PRO A 79 23.26 -15.98 -27.67
CA PRO A 79 22.20 -15.72 -26.69
C PRO A 79 22.80 -15.11 -25.42
N VAL A 80 22.40 -13.89 -25.11
CA VAL A 80 22.70 -13.27 -23.81
C VAL A 80 21.84 -13.99 -22.78
N LYS A 81 22.49 -14.75 -21.90
CA LYS A 81 21.83 -15.38 -20.76
C LYS A 81 21.18 -14.28 -19.93
N LYS A 82 19.86 -14.38 -19.68
CA LYS A 82 19.18 -13.58 -18.66
C LYS A 82 19.89 -13.79 -17.33
N SER A 83 20.72 -12.84 -16.92
CA SER A 83 21.11 -12.70 -15.52
C SER A 83 19.90 -12.17 -14.77
N ALA A 84 19.42 -12.94 -13.79
CA ALA A 84 18.48 -12.42 -12.80
C ALA A 84 19.14 -11.22 -12.13
N SER A 85 18.59 -10.03 -12.37
CA SER A 85 19.03 -8.80 -11.71
C SER A 85 18.64 -8.88 -10.24
N ILE A 86 19.69 -9.00 -9.45
CA ILE A 86 19.83 -8.74 -8.03
C ILE A 86 18.91 -7.60 -7.59
N THR A 87 18.03 -7.88 -6.63
CA THR A 87 17.37 -6.87 -5.80
C THR A 87 18.45 -6.15 -5.00
N SER A 88 18.76 -4.90 -5.35
CA SER A 88 19.54 -4.00 -4.51
C SER A 88 18.68 -3.59 -3.31
N ALA A 89 18.87 -4.26 -2.19
CA ALA A 89 18.52 -3.72 -0.88
C ALA A 89 19.80 -3.08 -0.32
N ASP A 90 19.94 -1.77 -0.54
CA ASP A 90 20.88 -0.93 0.19
C ASP A 90 20.06 0.06 1.01
N THR A 91 20.09 -0.12 2.33
CA THR A 91 19.99 0.98 3.29
C THR A 91 20.82 0.52 4.50
N ASP A 92 22.10 0.91 4.48
CA ASP A 92 23.03 0.81 5.59
C ASP A 92 22.56 1.66 6.79
N GLU A 93 22.43 0.98 7.93
CA GLU A 93 23.09 1.23 9.23
C GLU A 93 23.38 2.70 9.65
N ASP A 94 22.69 3.16 10.72
CA ASP A 94 23.28 3.47 12.04
C ASP A 94 22.36 4.40 12.89
N ASP A 95 21.87 3.90 14.03
CA ASP A 95 21.85 4.69 15.28
C ASP A 95 21.77 3.74 16.50
N GLU A 96 22.79 3.84 17.35
CA GLU A 96 23.02 3.12 18.61
C GLU A 96 22.13 3.67 19.74
N ALA A 97 21.56 2.79 20.58
CA ALA A 97 21.45 2.97 22.05
C ALA A 97 20.53 1.93 22.73
N ASP A 98 21.19 1.02 23.48
CA ASP A 98 21.04 0.84 24.93
C ASP A 98 19.70 0.37 25.58
N THR A 99 19.83 -0.68 26.42
CA THR A 99 18.90 -1.24 27.45
C THR A 99 17.60 -1.90 26.93
N ASP A 100 17.02 -2.97 27.49
CA ASP A 100 17.04 -3.51 28.85
C ASP A 100 16.51 -4.97 28.86
N GLU A 101 17.06 -5.75 29.79
CA GLU A 101 16.52 -6.92 30.53
C GLU A 101 15.29 -7.70 30.00
N THR A 102 15.50 -8.99 29.68
CA THR A 102 14.39 -9.96 29.53
C THR A 102 14.18 -10.72 30.85
N PRO A 103 12.95 -10.79 31.40
CA PRO A 103 12.71 -11.52 32.64
C PRO A 103 12.57 -13.03 32.37
N ALA A 104 13.27 -13.82 33.17
CA ALA A 104 13.17 -15.27 33.22
C ALA A 104 11.74 -15.73 33.56
N LYS A 105 11.28 -16.76 32.86
CA LYS A 105 9.98 -17.39 33.05
C LYS A 105 10.04 -18.38 34.21
N SER A 106 8.98 -18.33 35.01
CA SER A 106 8.69 -19.08 36.24
C SER A 106 8.62 -20.60 36.08
#